data_AF-A0A527DAV1-F1
#
_entry.id   AF-A0A527DAV1-F1
#
_cell.length_a   1.000
_cell.length_b   1.000
_cell.length_c   1.000
_cell.angle_alpha   90.00
_cell.angle_beta   90.00
_cell.angle_gamma   90.00
#
_symmetry.space_group_name_H-M   'P 1'
#
loop_
_entity.id
_entity.type
_entity.pdbx_description
1 polymer ?
#
loop_
_entity_poly.entity_id
_entity_poly.type
_entity_poly.pdbx_seq_one_letter_code
_entity_poly.pdbx_strand_id
1 'polypeptide(L)'
;MTSLTTSLRLLTSTLAMSLAMVPAWAQESAPVPALSLELNGAQPSDKGCRLTFVVNNNLGADLSKAAFEIALFNAAGVVDRLTVLDFK
;
A
#
# COMPACT_ATOMS: atom_id res chain seq x y z
N MET A 1 -50.71 20.56 35.84
CA MET A 1 -49.72 19.72 36.55
C MET A 1 -49.33 18.46 35.75
N THR A 2 -49.27 18.54 34.41
CA THR A 2 -49.02 17.39 33.52
C THR A 2 -47.77 17.54 32.65
N SER A 3 -47.10 18.69 32.67
CA SER A 3 -45.94 18.96 31.81
C SER A 3 -44.58 18.64 32.46
N LEU A 4 -44.55 18.34 33.77
CA LEU A 4 -43.29 18.15 34.51
C LEU A 4 -42.80 16.68 34.50
N THR A 5 -43.68 15.72 34.23
CA THR A 5 -43.37 14.29 34.29
C THR A 5 -42.79 13.73 32.99
N THR A 6 -43.05 14.36 31.84
CA THR A 6 -42.52 13.92 30.54
C THR A 6 -41.04 14.27 30.36
N SER A 7 -40.60 15.42 30.86
CA SER A 7 -39.21 15.87 30.73
C SER A 7 -38.23 15.01 31.52
N LEU A 8 -38.67 14.37 32.60
CA LEU A 8 -37.81 13.53 33.44
C LEU A 8 -37.53 12.15 32.82
N ARG A 9 -38.38 11.68 31.90
CA ARG A 9 -38.20 10.38 31.21
C ARG A 9 -37.26 10.46 30.01
N LEU A 10 -37.08 11.62 29.39
CA LEU A 10 -36.12 11.77 28.29
C LEU A 10 -34.65 11.85 28.75
N LEU A 11 -34.40 12.11 30.04
CA LEU A 11 -33.03 12.31 30.55
C LEU A 11 -32.25 11.00 30.83
N THR A 12 -32.92 9.84 30.79
CA THR A 12 -32.30 8.56 31.22
C THR A 12 -31.77 7.69 30.08
N SER A 13 -32.06 8.00 28.82
CA SER A 13 -31.66 7.14 27.69
C SER A 13 -30.40 7.56 26.95
N THR A 14 -29.80 8.71 27.26
CA THR A 14 -28.65 9.27 26.51
C THR A 14 -27.29 8.96 27.12
N LEU A 15 -27.21 8.35 28.30
CA LEU A 15 -25.94 8.15 29.01
C LEU A 15 -25.23 6.80 28.74
N ALA A 16 -25.85 5.88 28.00
CA ALA A 16 -25.36 4.49 27.91
C ALA A 16 -24.40 4.20 26.75
N MET A 17 -24.05 5.18 25.90
CA MET A 17 -23.34 4.90 24.63
C MET A 17 -21.95 5.51 24.49
N SER A 18 -21.32 5.96 25.59
CA SER A 18 -20.01 6.63 25.56
C SER A 18 -18.80 5.76 25.95
N LEU A 19 -18.97 4.45 26.20
CA LEU A 19 -17.92 3.62 26.82
C LEU A 19 -17.15 2.67 25.88
N ALA A 20 -17.28 2.80 24.56
CA ALA A 20 -16.56 1.93 23.61
C ALA A 20 -15.68 2.70 22.62
N MET A 21 -14.99 3.75 23.09
CA MET A 21 -13.90 4.36 22.32
C MET A 21 -12.58 3.69 22.70
N VAL A 22 -12.44 2.40 22.38
CA VAL A 22 -11.14 1.72 22.49
C VAL A 22 -10.28 2.23 21.34
N PRO A 23 -9.09 2.78 21.59
CA PRO A 23 -8.19 3.15 20.50
C PRO A 23 -7.85 1.89 19.69
N ALA A 24 -8.20 1.89 18.41
CA ALA A 24 -7.72 0.88 17.49
C ALA A 24 -6.25 1.18 17.21
N TRP A 25 -5.34 0.53 17.94
CA TRP A 25 -3.93 0.57 17.61
C TRP A 25 -3.73 -0.18 16.29
N ALA A 26 -3.26 0.52 15.26
CA ALA A 26 -2.82 -0.10 14.03
C ALA A 26 -1.58 -0.94 14.34
N GLN A 27 -1.69 -2.26 14.17
CA GLN A 27 -0.57 -3.17 14.36
C GLN A 27 0.23 -3.21 13.06
N GLU A 28 1.25 -2.36 12.95
CA GLU A 28 2.21 -2.41 11.85
C GLU A 28 2.92 -3.77 11.91
N SER A 29 2.84 -4.54 10.83
CA SER A 29 3.58 -5.80 10.75
C SER A 29 5.07 -5.50 10.82
N ALA A 30 5.83 -6.35 11.52
CA ALA A 30 7.29 -6.25 11.49
C ALA A 30 7.78 -6.26 10.01
N PRO A 31 8.77 -5.44 9.65
CA PRO A 31 9.31 -5.42 8.30
C PRO A 31 9.75 -6.83 7.89
N VAL A 32 9.14 -7.37 6.84
CA VAL A 32 9.52 -8.66 6.29
C VAL A 32 10.75 -8.45 5.40
N PRO A 33 11.83 -9.24 5.57
CA PRO A 33 12.98 -9.17 4.66
C PRO A 33 12.53 -9.34 3.22
N ALA A 34 12.89 -8.39 2.35
CA ALA A 34 12.42 -8.36 0.98
C ALA A 34 13.45 -7.72 0.05
N LEU A 35 13.42 -8.15 -1.22
CA LEU A 35 14.05 -7.45 -2.32
C LEU A 35 12.94 -6.75 -3.11
N SER A 36 12.92 -5.42 -3.11
CA SER A 36 11.89 -4.65 -3.82
C SER A 36 12.42 -4.11 -5.15
N LEU A 37 11.52 -4.04 -6.14
CA LEU A 37 11.73 -3.41 -7.43
C LEU A 37 10.67 -2.31 -7.61
N GLU A 38 11.12 -1.08 -7.80
CA GLU A 38 10.24 0.08 -7.97
C GLU A 38 10.46 0.72 -9.34
N LEU A 39 9.36 1.03 -10.05
CA LEU A 39 9.41 1.92 -11.21
C LEU A 39 9.44 3.37 -10.71
N ASN A 40 10.62 3.97 -10.74
CA ASN A 40 10.83 5.32 -10.23
C ASN A 40 10.59 6.41 -11.29
N GLY A 41 10.55 6.05 -12.58
CA GLY A 41 10.22 7.01 -13.63
C GLY A 41 9.88 6.37 -14.97
N ALA A 42 8.98 7.03 -15.70
CA ALA A 42 8.65 6.73 -17.09
C ALA A 42 8.62 8.03 -17.89
N GLN A 43 9.49 8.16 -18.88
CA GLN A 43 9.71 9.41 -19.63
C GLN A 43 9.72 9.15 -21.13
N PRO A 44 9.15 10.05 -21.95
CA PRO A 44 9.35 10.00 -23.40
C PRO A 44 10.83 10.14 -23.79
N SER A 45 11.20 9.56 -24.91
CA SER A 45 12.52 9.64 -25.54
C SER A 45 12.39 9.51 -27.06
N ASP A 46 13.43 9.87 -27.80
CA ASP A 46 13.42 9.83 -29.28
C ASP A 46 13.13 8.44 -29.87
N LYS A 47 13.41 7.37 -29.10
CA LYS A 47 13.22 5.97 -29.51
C LYS A 47 12.10 5.24 -28.76
N GLY A 48 11.24 5.97 -28.03
CA GLY A 48 10.13 5.38 -27.26
C GLY A 48 10.13 5.84 -25.80
N CYS A 49 9.90 4.92 -24.86
CA CYS A 49 9.83 5.24 -23.43
C CYS A 49 11.13 4.82 -22.71
N ARG A 50 11.70 5.73 -21.91
CA ARG A 50 12.74 5.41 -20.93
C ARG A 50 12.08 5.11 -19.59
N LEU A 51 12.32 3.90 -19.09
CA LEU A 51 11.88 3.46 -17.77
C LEU A 51 13.07 3.40 -16.82
N THR A 52 12.92 3.93 -15.61
CA THR A 52 13.94 3.90 -14.55
C THR A 52 13.43 3.04 -13.41
N PHE A 53 14.20 2.00 -13.06
CA PHE A 53 13.88 1.11 -11.95
C PHE A 53 14.91 1.23 -10.84
N VAL A 54 14.45 1.13 -9.60
CA VAL A 54 15.30 1.07 -8.40
C VAL A 54 15.07 -0.28 -7.72
N VAL A 55 16.17 -0.97 -7.41
CA VAL A 55 16.14 -2.21 -6.62
C VAL A 55 16.67 -1.90 -5.23
N ASN A 56 15.92 -2.29 -4.20
CA ASN A 56 16.33 -2.11 -2.82
C ASN A 56 16.39 -3.47 -2.10
N ASN A 57 17.58 -3.82 -1.61
CA ASN A 57 17.84 -5.08 -0.91
C ASN A 57 17.68 -4.91 0.61
N ASN A 58 16.56 -5.38 1.15
CA ASN A 58 16.29 -5.45 2.59
C ASN A 58 16.30 -6.90 3.10
N LEU A 59 17.03 -7.82 2.46
CA LEU A 59 17.08 -9.22 2.88
C LEU A 59 17.96 -9.47 4.12
N GLY A 60 18.74 -8.48 4.55
CA GLY A 60 19.70 -8.62 5.65
C GLY A 60 20.98 -9.39 5.28
N ALA A 61 21.18 -9.67 3.99
CA ALA A 61 22.39 -10.25 3.43
C ALA A 61 22.67 -9.66 2.04
N ASP A 62 23.93 -9.64 1.66
CA ASP A 62 24.35 -9.18 0.33
C ASP A 62 23.93 -10.17 -0.76
N LEU A 63 23.56 -9.64 -1.93
CA LEU A 63 23.27 -10.42 -3.12
C LEU A 63 24.41 -10.25 -4.12
N SER A 64 25.02 -11.35 -4.54
CA SER A 64 26.02 -11.35 -5.62
C SER A 64 25.40 -11.24 -7.02
N LYS A 65 24.09 -11.48 -7.13
CA LYS A 65 23.32 -11.34 -8.37
C LYS A 65 21.82 -11.24 -8.06
N ALA A 66 21.10 -10.44 -8.84
CA ALA A 66 19.64 -10.47 -8.92
C ALA A 66 19.20 -10.18 -10.36
N ALA A 67 18.17 -10.88 -10.83
CA ALA A 67 17.60 -10.64 -12.15
C ALA A 67 16.08 -10.58 -12.07
N PHE A 68 15.49 -9.59 -12.73
CA PHE A 68 14.04 -9.41 -12.84
C PHE A 68 13.62 -9.53 -14.30
N GLU A 69 12.71 -10.44 -14.60
CA GLU A 69 12.07 -10.51 -15.90
C GLU A 69 10.80 -9.65 -15.89
N ILE A 70 10.69 -8.75 -16.86
CA ILE A 70 9.61 -7.79 -16.99
C ILE A 70 8.88 -8.05 -18.30
N ALA A 71 7.56 -8.26 -18.21
CA ALA A 71 6.67 -8.32 -19.35
C ALA A 71 6.08 -6.93 -19.64
N LEU A 72 6.34 -6.43 -20.84
CA LEU A 72 5.73 -5.22 -21.37
C LEU A 72 4.49 -5.62 -22.17
N PHE A 73 3.34 -5.10 -21.76
CA PHE A 73 2.06 -5.35 -22.42
C PHE A 73 1.75 -4.24 -23.43
N ASN A 74 1.16 -4.59 -24.55
CA ASN A 74 0.58 -3.61 -25.48
C ASN A 74 -0.82 -3.16 -25.02
N ALA A 75 -1.42 -2.24 -25.79
CA ALA A 75 -2.76 -1.71 -25.49
C ALA A 75 -3.89 -2.76 -25.53
N ALA A 76 -3.66 -3.93 -26.15
CA ALA A 76 -4.61 -5.04 -26.13
C ALA A 76 -4.45 -5.95 -24.90
N GLY A 77 -3.53 -5.63 -23.98
CA GLY A 77 -3.26 -6.44 -22.79
C GLY A 77 -2.52 -7.74 -23.10
N VAL A 78 -1.85 -7.82 -24.25
CA VAL A 78 -1.01 -8.96 -24.63
C VAL A 78 0.46 -8.60 -24.42
N VAL A 79 1.27 -9.58 -23.99
CA VAL A 79 2.72 -9.40 -23.87
C VAL A 79 3.30 -9.08 -25.25
N ASP A 80 3.85 -7.87 -25.37
CA ASP A 80 4.57 -7.40 -26.56
C ASP A 80 6.05 -7.78 -26.49
N ARG A 81 6.61 -7.73 -25.28
CA ARG A 81 8.05 -7.92 -25.07
C ARG A 81 8.36 -8.42 -23.67
N LEU A 82 9.36 -9.28 -23.58
CA LEU A 82 10.02 -9.64 -22.32
C LEU A 82 11.40 -8.99 -22.28
N THR A 83 11.77 -8.41 -21.14
CA THR A 83 13.09 -7.85 -20.90
C THR A 83 13.62 -8.30 -19.54
N VAL A 84 14.92 -8.50 -19.44
CA VAL A 84 15.57 -8.87 -18.18
C VAL A 84 16.38 -7.68 -17.67
N LEU A 85 16.17 -7.28 -16.43
CA LEU A 85 17.04 -6.37 -15.70
C LEU A 85 18.02 -7.22 -14.89
N ASP A 86 19.31 -7.18 -15.25
CA ASP A 86 20.39 -7.94 -14.60
C ASP A 86 21.19 -7.01 -13.69
N PHE A 87 21.17 -7.27 -12.38
CA PHE A 87 21.91 -6.56 -11.35
C PHE A 87 23.06 -7.46 -10.85
N LYS A 88 24.29 -6.94 -10.98
CA LYS A 88 25.54 -7.62 -10.59
C LYS A 88 26.23 -6.87 -9.47
#